data_AF-A0A7J7TWT5-F1
#
_entry.id   AF-A0A7J7TWT5-F1
#
_cell.length_a   1.000
_cell.length_b   1.000
_cell.length_c   1.000
_cell.angle_alpha   90.00
_cell.angle_beta   90.00
_cell.angle_gamma   90.00
#
_symmetry.space_group_name_H-M   'P 1'
#
loop_
_entity.id
_entity.type
_entity.pdbx_description
1 polymer ?
#
loop_
_entity_poly.entity_id
_entity_poly.type
_entity_poly.pdbx_seq_one_letter_code
_entity_poly.pdbx_strand_id
1 'polypeptide(L)'
;MSTERTSWTSLSTTQKIALGLGIPASATVAYILYRRYRESREERLTFVGEDDIEIEMRVPQEAVKFIIGRQGANIKQLRKQTGARIDVDTEDVGDERVLLISGFPVQGEVVRRFVLSVRPLEPKLPVTKNQRGHYYYQGS
;
A
#
# COMPACT_ATOMS: atom_id res chain seq x y z
N MET A 1 -25.60 -37.68 -34.93
CA MET A 1 -24.67 -37.02 -34.01
C MET A 1 -24.48 -37.93 -32.80
N SER A 2 -23.36 -38.64 -32.75
CA SER A 2 -23.06 -39.67 -31.75
C SER A 2 -22.48 -38.99 -30.51
N THR A 3 -23.26 -38.88 -29.44
CA THR A 3 -22.76 -38.35 -28.17
C THR A 3 -22.01 -39.47 -27.44
N GLU A 4 -20.68 -39.35 -27.37
CA GLU A 4 -19.82 -40.18 -26.52
C GLU A 4 -20.31 -40.09 -25.06
N ARG A 5 -20.94 -41.17 -24.58
CA ARG A 5 -21.25 -41.34 -23.16
C ARG A 5 -19.95 -41.71 -22.44
N THR A 6 -19.38 -40.71 -21.79
CA THR A 6 -18.14 -40.79 -21.04
C THR A 6 -18.19 -41.88 -19.95
N SER A 7 -17.03 -42.50 -19.77
CA SER A 7 -16.68 -43.75 -19.09
C SER A 7 -16.82 -43.77 -17.56
N TRP A 8 -17.87 -43.17 -16.99
CA TRP A 8 -18.03 -43.05 -15.52
C TRP A 8 -18.59 -44.29 -14.82
N THR A 9 -19.08 -45.26 -15.59
CA THR A 9 -19.76 -46.44 -15.05
C THR A 9 -18.85 -47.65 -14.85
N SER A 10 -17.61 -47.64 -15.36
CA SER A 10 -16.66 -48.77 -15.23
C SER A 10 -15.89 -48.79 -13.90
N LEU A 11 -16.10 -47.80 -13.02
CA LEU A 11 -15.43 -47.74 -11.73
C LEU A 11 -16.13 -48.65 -10.71
N SER A 12 -15.34 -49.54 -10.11
CA SER A 12 -15.77 -50.43 -9.04
C SER A 12 -16.35 -49.64 -7.86
N THR A 13 -17.30 -50.24 -7.13
CA THR A 13 -17.97 -49.63 -5.97
C THR A 13 -16.98 -49.03 -4.97
N THR A 14 -15.82 -49.67 -4.80
CA THR A 14 -14.71 -49.21 -3.96
C THR A 14 -14.06 -47.91 -4.47
N GLN A 15 -13.88 -47.73 -5.79
CA GLN A 15 -13.35 -46.50 -6.38
C GLN A 15 -14.32 -45.32 -6.25
N LYS A 16 -15.64 -45.58 -6.31
CA LYS A 16 -16.67 -44.54 -6.08
C LYS A 16 -16.71 -44.08 -4.63
N ILE A 17 -16.59 -45.01 -3.67
CA ILE A 17 -16.53 -44.68 -2.24
C ILE A 17 -15.23 -43.93 -1.91
N ALA A 18 -14.10 -44.31 -2.51
CA ALA A 18 -12.83 -43.59 -2.36
C ALA A 18 -12.90 -42.13 -2.85
N LEU A 19 -13.60 -41.87 -3.97
CA LEU A 19 -13.85 -40.52 -4.47
C LEU A 19 -14.80 -39.73 -3.55
N GLY A 20 -15.84 -40.38 -3.01
CA GLY A 20 -16.81 -39.75 -2.09
C GLY A 20 -16.22 -39.36 -0.73
N LEU A 21 -15.23 -40.13 -0.23
CA LEU A 21 -14.55 -39.86 1.05
C LEU A 21 -13.28 -39.01 0.92
N GLY A 22 -12.68 -38.95 -0.26
CA GLY A 22 -11.49 -38.15 -0.53
C GLY A 22 -11.78 -36.65 -0.71
N ILE A 23 -12.92 -36.30 -1.30
CA ILE A 23 -13.30 -34.90 -1.57
C ILE A 23 -13.52 -34.08 -0.29
N PRO A 24 -14.18 -34.59 0.77
CA PRO A 24 -14.31 -33.85 2.03
C PRO A 24 -12.95 -33.55 2.65
N ALA A 25 -12.02 -34.51 2.62
CA ALA A 25 -10.68 -34.33 3.16
C ALA A 25 -9.86 -33.33 2.32
N SER A 26 -9.90 -33.43 0.98
CA SER A 26 -9.22 -32.47 0.11
C SER A 26 -9.83 -31.08 0.20
N ALA A 27 -11.16 -30.96 0.30
CA ALA A 27 -11.85 -29.70 0.52
C ALA A 27 -11.53 -29.12 1.90
N THR A 28 -11.39 -29.95 2.94
CA THR A 28 -10.99 -29.51 4.28
C THR A 28 -9.55 -29.04 4.32
N VAL A 29 -8.62 -29.78 3.69
CA VAL A 29 -7.22 -29.37 3.58
C VAL A 29 -7.09 -28.13 2.70
N ALA A 30 -7.77 -28.08 1.54
CA ALA A 30 -7.82 -26.90 0.70
C ALA A 30 -8.47 -25.72 1.43
N TYR A 31 -9.46 -25.96 2.30
CA TYR A 31 -10.10 -24.93 3.11
C TYR A 31 -9.20 -24.46 4.25
N ILE A 32 -8.44 -25.34 4.90
CA ILE A 32 -7.45 -24.98 5.94
C ILE A 32 -6.27 -24.23 5.30
N LEU A 33 -5.78 -24.72 4.15
CA LEU A 33 -4.74 -24.06 3.37
C LEU A 33 -5.26 -22.73 2.82
N TYR A 34 -6.49 -22.67 2.32
CA TYR A 34 -7.13 -21.44 1.88
C TYR A 34 -7.35 -20.48 3.04
N ARG A 35 -7.77 -20.96 4.21
CA ARG A 35 -7.94 -20.14 5.42
C ARG A 35 -6.61 -19.55 5.88
N ARG A 36 -5.55 -20.37 5.91
CA ARG A 36 -4.21 -19.91 6.33
C ARG A 36 -3.53 -19.04 5.26
N TYR A 37 -3.72 -19.35 3.99
CA TYR A 37 -3.25 -18.52 2.89
C TYR A 37 -3.99 -17.20 2.79
N ARG A 38 -5.32 -17.20 2.99
CA ARG A 38 -6.13 -15.98 3.02
C ARG A 38 -5.71 -15.10 4.20
N GLU A 39 -5.44 -15.69 5.36
CA GLU A 39 -4.85 -14.97 6.49
C GLU A 39 -3.46 -14.37 6.17
N SER A 40 -2.58 -15.08 5.45
CA SER A 40 -1.23 -14.56 5.11
C SER A 40 -1.18 -13.62 3.90
N ARG A 41 -2.23 -13.54 3.08
CA ARG A 41 -2.29 -12.67 1.89
C ARG A 41 -3.09 -11.39 2.10
N GLU A 42 -3.98 -11.35 3.09
CA GLU A 42 -4.64 -10.09 3.49
C GLU A 42 -3.75 -9.20 4.38
N GLU A 43 -2.65 -9.69 4.97
CA GLU A 43 -1.70 -8.84 5.72
C GLU A 43 -0.81 -7.91 4.86
N ARG A 44 -0.91 -7.97 3.53
CA ARG A 44 -0.23 -7.00 2.63
C ARG A 44 -1.14 -6.29 1.64
N LEU A 45 -2.44 -6.54 1.71
CA LEU A 45 -3.43 -5.69 1.06
C LEU A 45 -3.78 -4.60 2.05
N THR A 46 -3.02 -3.50 1.94
CA THR A 46 -3.47 -2.14 2.22
C THR A 46 -4.66 -2.08 3.18
N PHE A 47 -4.38 -1.85 4.46
CA PHE A 47 -5.31 -1.12 5.31
C PHE A 47 -5.55 0.19 4.54
N VAL A 48 -6.58 0.24 3.68
CA VAL A 48 -7.20 1.49 3.25
C VAL A 48 -8.26 1.69 4.31
N GLY A 49 -7.78 2.02 5.51
CA GLY A 49 -8.63 2.56 6.55
C GLY A 49 -9.14 3.90 6.04
N GLU A 50 -10.36 4.22 6.41
CA GLU A 50 -11.24 5.20 5.77
C GLU A 50 -10.77 6.67 5.82
N ASP A 51 -9.51 6.96 6.14
CA ASP A 51 -8.93 8.32 6.06
C ASP A 51 -7.43 8.27 5.74
N ASP A 52 -7.05 7.75 4.57
CA ASP A 52 -5.74 8.10 4.00
C ASP A 52 -5.73 9.62 3.76
N ILE A 53 -4.80 10.29 4.43
CA ILE A 53 -4.54 11.70 4.23
C ILE A 53 -3.41 11.84 3.23
N GLU A 54 -3.41 12.96 2.53
CA GLU A 54 -2.29 13.33 1.71
C GLU A 54 -1.84 14.74 2.10
N ILE A 55 -0.54 14.86 2.35
CA ILE A 55 0.12 16.04 2.86
C ILE A 55 1.03 16.54 1.75
N GLU A 56 0.79 17.76 1.31
CA GLU A 56 1.66 18.47 0.40
C GLU A 56 2.61 19.38 1.19
N MET A 57 3.90 19.30 0.92
CA MET A 57 4.92 20.14 1.55
C MET A 57 5.85 20.74 0.52
N ARG A 58 6.03 22.06 0.53
CA ARG A 58 7.08 22.72 -0.25
C ARG A 58 8.39 22.65 0.52
N VAL A 59 9.40 22.05 -0.10
CA VAL A 59 10.71 21.79 0.50
C VAL A 59 11.79 22.34 -0.43
N PRO A 60 12.78 23.09 0.09
CA PRO A 60 13.89 23.56 -0.72
C PRO A 60 14.63 22.41 -1.42
N GLN A 61 15.10 22.65 -2.64
CA GLN A 61 15.78 21.62 -3.43
C GLN A 61 17.00 21.01 -2.70
N GLU A 62 17.70 21.82 -1.91
CA GLU A 62 18.79 21.34 -1.06
C GLU A 62 18.33 20.30 -0.04
N ALA A 63 17.23 20.58 0.68
CA ALA A 63 16.68 19.67 1.68
C ALA A 63 16.13 18.39 1.01
N VAL A 64 15.54 18.49 -0.18
CA VAL A 64 15.11 17.31 -0.95
C VAL A 64 16.29 16.40 -1.29
N LYS A 65 17.46 16.95 -1.67
CA LYS A 65 18.67 16.15 -1.91
C LYS A 65 19.09 15.37 -0.66
N PHE A 66 18.96 15.96 0.53
CA PHE A 66 19.22 15.26 1.80
C PHE A 66 18.16 14.20 2.12
N ILE A 67 16.87 14.50 1.91
CA ILE A 67 15.75 13.57 2.15
C ILE A 67 15.86 12.34 1.24
N ILE A 68 16.18 12.53 -0.05
CA ILE A 68 16.42 11.42 -0.98
C ILE A 68 17.68 10.66 -0.57
N GLY A 69 18.76 11.38 -0.27
CA GLY A 69 20.06 10.81 0.08
C GLY A 69 20.75 10.12 -1.10
N ARG A 70 21.97 9.61 -0.87
CA ARG A 70 22.76 8.94 -1.90
C ARG A 70 22.01 7.72 -2.44
N GLN A 71 21.84 7.63 -3.77
CA GLN A 71 21.09 6.56 -4.47
C GLN A 71 19.65 6.35 -3.97
N GLY A 72 19.04 7.37 -3.35
CA GLY A 72 17.70 7.26 -2.77
C GLY A 72 17.64 6.41 -1.50
N ALA A 73 18.77 6.13 -0.84
CA ALA A 73 18.80 5.25 0.34
C ALA A 73 17.96 5.81 1.49
N ASN A 74 18.01 7.12 1.72
CA ASN A 74 17.36 7.76 2.87
C ASN A 74 15.83 7.78 2.67
N ILE A 75 15.33 8.19 1.51
CA ILE A 75 13.89 8.14 1.22
C ILE A 75 13.33 6.72 1.18
N LYS A 76 14.11 5.74 0.68
CA LYS A 76 13.72 4.31 0.73
C LYS A 76 13.61 3.82 2.17
N GLN A 77 14.57 4.18 3.02
CA GLN A 77 14.53 3.83 4.44
C GLN A 77 13.35 4.51 5.12
N LEU A 78 13.09 5.78 4.84
CA LEU A 78 11.98 6.54 5.40
C LEU A 78 10.63 5.91 5.04
N ARG A 79 10.40 5.62 3.75
CA ARG A 79 9.21 4.89 3.27
C ARG A 79 9.06 3.53 3.96
N LYS A 80 10.16 2.79 4.15
CA LYS A 80 10.15 1.48 4.82
C LYS A 80 9.84 1.59 6.31
N GLN A 81 10.33 2.63 7.00
CA GLN A 81 10.14 2.85 8.43
C GLN A 81 8.74 3.37 8.75
N THR A 82 8.23 4.30 7.94
CA THR A 82 6.93 4.93 8.20
C THR A 82 5.77 4.18 7.55
N GLY A 83 6.03 3.40 6.50
CA GLY A 83 4.97 2.79 5.68
C GLY A 83 4.23 3.79 4.78
N ALA A 84 4.56 5.09 4.87
CA ALA A 84 3.95 6.11 4.06
C ALA A 84 4.45 6.06 2.61
N ARG A 85 3.57 6.41 1.69
CA ARG A 85 3.95 6.73 0.32
C ARG A 85 4.45 8.17 0.27
N ILE A 86 5.62 8.37 -0.33
CA ILE A 86 6.28 9.67 -0.41
C ILE A 86 6.66 9.87 -1.86
N ASP A 87 6.05 10.82 -2.55
CA ASP A 87 6.36 11.20 -3.93
C ASP A 87 6.99 12.60 -3.94
N VAL A 88 7.99 12.80 -4.80
CA VAL A 88 8.67 14.09 -4.98
C VAL A 88 8.27 14.58 -6.35
N ASP A 89 7.64 15.74 -6.42
CA ASP A 89 7.25 16.33 -7.70
C ASP A 89 8.49 16.69 -8.51
N THR A 90 8.39 16.48 -9.82
CA THR A 90 9.39 16.85 -10.82
C THR A 90 9.26 18.30 -11.25
N GLU A 91 8.15 18.98 -10.93
CA GLU A 91 7.97 20.38 -11.25
C GLU A 91 8.74 21.28 -10.29
N ASP A 92 9.71 21.99 -10.86
CA ASP A 92 10.57 22.96 -10.18
C ASP A 92 9.83 24.29 -10.08
N VAL A 93 9.21 24.59 -8.95
CA VAL A 93 8.69 25.93 -8.68
C VAL A 93 9.78 26.77 -8.02
N GLY A 94 10.74 27.24 -8.83
CA GLY A 94 11.92 27.97 -8.35
C GLY A 94 12.91 27.07 -7.59
N ASP A 95 13.35 27.52 -6.40
CA ASP A 95 14.28 26.77 -5.54
C ASP A 95 13.59 25.75 -4.62
N GLU A 96 12.27 25.58 -4.77
CA GLU A 96 11.45 24.66 -3.98
C GLU A 96 10.94 23.48 -4.84
N ARG A 97 10.61 22.39 -4.15
CA ARG A 97 10.01 21.18 -4.69
C ARG A 97 8.82 20.79 -3.84
N VAL A 98 7.81 20.25 -4.48
CA VAL A 98 6.64 19.71 -3.78
C VAL A 98 6.91 18.27 -3.37
N LEU A 99 6.72 17.97 -2.10
CA LEU A 99 6.76 16.65 -1.51
C LEU A 99 5.33 16.23 -1.17
N LEU A 100 4.89 15.12 -1.74
CA LEU A 100 3.56 14.56 -1.56
C LEU A 100 3.66 13.32 -0.67
N ILE A 101 3.02 13.34 0.50
CA ILE A 101 3.04 12.24 1.45
C ILE A 101 1.63 11.69 1.57
N SER A 102 1.41 10.45 1.17
CA SER A 102 0.12 9.76 1.29
C SER A 102 0.19 8.59 2.26
N GLY A 103 -0.86 8.43 3.07
CA GLY A 103 -1.02 7.32 4.00
C GLY A 103 -1.79 7.74 5.25
N PHE A 104 -1.66 6.92 6.30
CA PHE A 104 -2.31 7.21 7.59
C PHE A 104 -1.80 8.52 8.21
N PRO A 105 -2.64 9.24 8.95
CA PRO A 105 -2.27 10.52 9.56
C PRO A 105 -1.03 10.42 10.46
N VAL A 106 -0.89 9.32 11.20
CA VAL A 106 0.28 9.06 12.05
C VAL A 106 1.55 8.90 11.20
N GLN A 107 1.46 8.21 10.06
CA GLN A 107 2.60 7.99 9.18
C GLN A 107 3.03 9.29 8.49
N GLY A 108 2.04 10.08 8.03
CA GLY A 108 2.26 11.39 7.43
C GLY A 108 2.96 12.36 8.40
N GLU A 109 2.52 12.43 9.66
CA GLU A 109 3.13 13.32 10.66
C GLU A 109 4.56 12.90 11.02
N VAL A 110 4.87 11.60 11.05
CA VAL A 110 6.25 11.12 11.27
C VAL A 110 7.17 11.54 10.11
N VAL A 111 6.72 11.38 8.86
CA VAL A 111 7.49 11.83 7.69
C VAL A 111 7.67 13.35 7.73
N ARG A 112 6.58 14.09 8.00
CA ARG A 112 6.62 15.55 8.14
C ARG A 112 7.62 15.97 9.21
N ARG A 113 7.59 15.36 10.39
CA ARG A 113 8.54 15.63 11.47
C ARG A 113 9.98 15.40 11.04
N PHE A 114 10.24 14.31 10.34
CA PHE A 114 11.57 14.03 9.79
C PHE A 114 12.01 15.11 8.81
N VAL A 115 11.17 15.46 7.83
CA VAL A 115 11.47 16.51 6.85
C VAL A 115 11.80 17.85 7.54
N LEU A 116 11.03 18.21 8.57
CA LEU A 116 11.26 19.42 9.37
C LEU A 116 12.54 19.36 10.22
N SER A 117 13.01 18.16 10.57
CA SER A 117 14.26 18.00 11.33
C SER A 117 15.51 18.17 10.47
N VAL A 118 15.41 18.06 9.14
CA VAL A 118 16.56 18.06 8.23
C VAL A 118 17.14 19.48 8.00
N ARG A 119 16.41 20.58 8.32
CA ARG A 119 16.94 21.97 8.43
C ARG A 119 15.85 22.97 8.91
N PRO A 120 16.21 24.17 9.43
CA PRO A 120 15.28 25.16 9.96
C PRO A 120 14.75 26.06 8.83
N LEU A 121 13.84 25.55 8.01
CA LEU A 121 12.99 26.42 7.20
C LEU A 121 11.56 26.05 7.54
N GLU A 122 10.87 26.98 8.18
CA GLU A 122 9.49 26.81 8.59
C GLU A 122 8.66 26.32 7.40
N PRO A 123 7.90 25.22 7.55
CA PRO A 123 6.96 24.83 6.54
C PRO A 123 5.93 25.95 6.44
N LYS A 124 5.77 26.55 5.25
CA LYS A 124 4.69 27.50 5.00
C LYS A 124 3.35 26.74 5.00
N LEU A 125 2.79 26.63 6.21
CA LEU A 125 1.47 26.16 6.63
C LEU A 125 1.03 24.74 6.18
N PRO A 126 0.30 24.00 7.03
CA PRO A 126 -0.27 22.71 6.66
C PRO A 126 -1.41 22.89 5.65
N VAL A 127 -1.36 22.14 4.54
CA VAL A 127 -2.47 22.09 3.59
C VAL A 127 -3.58 21.23 4.21
N THR A 128 -4.72 21.84 4.52
CA THR A 128 -5.91 21.11 5.00
C THR A 128 -6.72 20.63 3.82
N LYS A 129 -6.92 19.31 3.74
CA LYS A 129 -7.79 18.63 2.78
C LYS A 129 -9.22 19.14 2.95
N ASN A 130 -9.80 19.73 1.91
CA ASN A 130 -11.24 20.00 1.93
C ASN A 130 -12.03 18.73 1.60
N GLN A 131 -13.34 18.76 1.84
CA GLN A 131 -14.25 17.62 1.61
C GLN A 131 -14.41 17.21 0.13
N ARG A 132 -13.71 17.87 -0.81
CA ARG A 132 -13.71 17.58 -2.24
C ARG A 132 -12.36 17.06 -2.75
N GLY A 133 -11.39 16.83 -1.86
CA GLY A 133 -10.06 16.30 -2.23
C GLY A 133 -9.16 17.30 -2.95
N HIS A 134 -9.48 18.60 -2.91
CA HIS A 134 -8.63 19.64 -3.48
C HIS A 134 -7.77 20.29 -2.37
N TYR A 135 -6.46 20.32 -2.61
CA TYR A 135 -5.47 21.03 -1.80
C TYR A 135 -5.60 22.54 -2.03
N TYR A 136 -5.95 23.31 -0.99
CA TYR A 136 -5.96 24.76 -1.04
C TYR A 136 -4.97 25.34 -0.01
N TYR A 137 -4.19 26.32 -0.43
CA TYR A 137 -3.33 27.13 0.43
C TYR A 137 -4.20 28.10 1.26
N GLN A 138 -4.00 28.13 2.59
CA GLN A 138 -4.63 29.15 3.44
C GLN A 138 -3.82 30.46 3.37
N GLY A 139 -4.30 31.42 2.58
CA GLY A 139 -4.06 32.86 2.76
C GLY A 139 -2.84 33.50 2.07
N SER A 140 -3.09 34.28 1.03
CA SER A 140 -2.86 35.73 1.01
C SER A 140 -3.89 36.37 0.08
#